data_AF-A0A354Y950-F1
#
_entry.id   AF-A0A354Y950-F1
#
_cell.length_a   1.000
_cell.length_b   1.000
_cell.length_c   1.000
_cell.angle_alpha   90.00
_cell.angle_beta   90.00
_cell.angle_gamma   90.00
#
_symmetry.space_group_name_H-M   'P 1'
#
loop_
_entity.id
_entity.type
_entity.pdbx_description
1 polymer ?
#
loop_
_entity_poly.entity_id
_entity_poly.type
_entity_poly.pdbx_seq_one_letter_code
_entity_poly.pdbx_strand_id
1 'polypeptide(L)'
;MRIRPAFPACVLTLLAGLAHAQAQAPAAPAAPTEAIADAAPAPSSSRSSTLRELGMDYEITLRGIQGSAGVPFGVRTDEIVDAATLHLKYSYSPALLPELSHIKVSVNGVTVASLPTDGANAGKALSSDIAIDPRLVSDYNQVNLQLIGHYTRDCEDPDHTSLWANIDADSTLSLTTTPVALANDLALLPLPFFDTHDTRKLELPFYFPQRPDLDTLQAAGIVSSWFGTLAGYRGAAFPVSTSGLPATGNAVVIATAAALPPELGAASGGLPAVHGPTVAVQPNPGDPNGKLLLVLGRNAEELRQAATAL
;
A
#
# COMPACT_ATOMS: atom_id res chain seq x y z
N MET A 1 24.45 72.43 -33.53
CA MET A 1 24.12 71.00 -33.47
C MET A 1 23.82 70.66 -32.02
N ARG A 2 22.56 70.31 -31.76
CA ARG A 2 21.81 70.40 -30.49
C ARG A 2 22.17 69.24 -29.54
N ILE A 3 22.15 69.29 -28.21
CA ILE A 3 22.00 70.29 -27.13
C ILE A 3 22.68 69.61 -25.91
N ARG A 4 23.57 70.31 -25.18
CA ARG A 4 24.04 69.95 -23.81
C ARG A 4 23.28 70.80 -22.76
N PRO A 5 23.61 70.76 -21.46
CA PRO A 5 22.86 70.17 -20.35
C PRO A 5 22.23 71.25 -19.43
N ALA A 6 21.45 70.86 -18.41
CA ALA A 6 21.23 71.69 -17.22
C ALA A 6 20.58 70.91 -16.06
N PHE A 7 21.33 70.68 -15.00
CA PHE A 7 20.85 70.75 -13.60
C PHE A 7 21.10 72.19 -13.10
N PRO A 8 20.64 72.65 -11.91
CA PRO A 8 19.59 72.22 -10.97
C PRO A 8 18.70 73.41 -10.46
N ALA A 9 17.65 73.14 -9.67
CA ALA A 9 17.09 73.99 -8.57
C ALA A 9 15.80 73.32 -8.03
N CYS A 10 15.78 72.71 -6.84
CA CYS A 10 15.62 73.27 -5.49
C CYS A 10 14.26 73.99 -5.25
N VAL A 11 13.31 73.31 -4.59
CA VAL A 11 12.30 73.98 -3.74
C VAL A 11 11.98 73.10 -2.52
N LEU A 12 12.18 73.73 -1.36
CA LEU A 12 11.80 73.39 0.01
C LEU A 12 10.27 73.51 0.18
N THR A 13 9.59 72.58 0.84
CA THR A 13 8.37 72.92 1.61
C THR A 13 8.16 71.95 2.78
N LEU A 14 7.91 72.58 3.93
CA LEU A 14 7.82 72.05 5.29
C LEU A 14 6.58 71.19 5.57
N LEU A 15 6.72 70.35 6.60
CA LEU A 15 5.67 69.66 7.35
C LEU A 15 4.71 70.62 8.09
N ALA A 16 3.42 70.24 8.12
CA ALA A 16 2.40 70.37 9.19
C ALA A 16 1.04 70.49 8.48
N GLY A 17 0.11 69.54 8.56
CA GLY A 17 -0.51 69.02 9.77
C GLY A 17 -2.01 69.35 9.70
N LEU A 18 -2.84 68.42 9.21
CA LEU A 18 -4.29 68.45 9.40
C LEU A 18 -4.78 67.03 9.64
N ALA A 19 -5.22 66.81 10.87
CA ALA A 19 -5.90 65.61 11.31
C ALA A 19 -7.19 65.41 10.50
N HIS A 20 -7.39 64.21 9.99
CA HIS A 20 -8.71 63.64 9.75
C HIS A 20 -8.78 62.29 10.46
N ALA A 21 -9.71 62.21 11.40
CA ALA A 21 -10.02 61.01 12.15
C ALA A 21 -10.52 59.91 11.21
N GLN A 22 -9.81 58.78 11.16
CA GLN A 22 -10.39 57.53 10.67
C GLN A 22 -10.99 56.79 11.86
N ALA A 23 -12.31 56.61 11.80
CA ALA A 23 -13.06 55.79 12.74
C ALA A 23 -12.54 54.34 12.72
N GLN A 24 -12.26 53.79 13.90
CA GLN A 24 -11.94 52.39 14.10
C GLN A 24 -13.14 51.54 13.66
N ALA A 25 -12.97 50.70 12.64
CA ALA A 25 -13.92 49.65 12.32
C ALA A 25 -13.87 48.58 13.43
N PRO A 26 -15.02 48.04 13.88
CA PRO A 26 -15.04 47.01 14.91
C PRO A 26 -14.40 45.72 14.36
N ALA A 27 -13.47 45.16 15.13
CA ALA A 27 -12.83 43.88 14.82
C ALA A 27 -13.87 42.76 14.79
N ALA A 28 -13.93 42.04 13.67
CA ALA A 28 -14.69 40.80 13.56
C ALA A 28 -14.09 39.74 14.50
N PRO A 29 -14.91 38.97 15.24
CA PRO A 29 -14.41 37.91 16.09
C PRO A 29 -13.75 36.83 15.23
N ALA A 30 -12.50 36.49 15.58
CA ALA A 30 -11.77 35.40 14.95
C ALA A 30 -12.54 34.09 15.15
N ALA A 31 -12.81 33.39 14.05
CA ALA A 31 -13.36 32.04 14.09
C ALA A 31 -12.39 31.11 14.85
N PRO A 32 -12.89 30.14 15.63
CA PRO A 32 -12.03 29.18 16.30
C PRO A 32 -11.28 28.39 15.23
N THR A 33 -9.95 28.40 15.30
CA THR A 33 -9.14 27.38 14.62
C THR A 33 -9.49 26.05 15.28
N GLU A 34 -10.22 25.20 14.58
CA GLU A 34 -10.35 23.80 14.96
C GLU A 34 -8.95 23.21 15.03
N ALA A 35 -8.54 22.85 16.25
CA ALA A 35 -7.35 22.07 16.46
C ALA A 35 -7.54 20.76 15.69
N ILE A 36 -6.63 20.48 14.76
CA ILE A 36 -6.48 19.16 14.19
C ILE A 36 -6.15 18.26 15.38
N ALA A 37 -7.15 17.53 15.86
CA ALA A 37 -6.93 16.49 16.85
C ALA A 37 -5.93 15.52 16.24
N ASP A 38 -4.79 15.36 16.92
CA ASP A 38 -3.79 14.35 16.59
C ASP A 38 -4.52 13.00 16.67
N ALA A 39 -4.87 12.46 15.50
CA ALA A 39 -5.50 11.16 15.42
C ALA A 39 -4.51 10.17 16.03
N ALA A 40 -4.94 9.44 17.07
CA ALA A 40 -4.11 8.40 17.66
C ALA A 40 -3.57 7.51 16.53
N PRO A 41 -2.25 7.21 16.52
CA PRO A 41 -1.65 6.43 15.43
C PRO A 41 -2.43 5.13 15.31
N ALA A 42 -2.91 4.84 14.09
CA ALA A 42 -3.60 3.60 13.82
C ALA A 42 -2.69 2.42 14.24
N PRO A 43 -3.25 1.36 14.83
CA PRO A 43 -2.42 0.25 15.29
C PRO A 43 -1.65 -0.34 14.10
N SER A 44 -0.33 -0.37 14.23
CA SER A 44 0.55 -1.01 13.25
C SER A 44 0.28 -2.52 13.20
N SER A 45 0.17 -3.07 12.01
CA SER A 45 0.00 -4.51 11.76
C SER A 45 1.32 -5.10 11.28
N SER A 46 1.73 -6.23 11.86
CA SER A 46 2.88 -6.98 11.37
C SER A 46 2.43 -8.21 10.60
N ARG A 47 2.98 -8.39 9.40
CA ARG A 47 2.77 -9.58 8.56
C ARG A 47 4.13 -10.17 8.16
N SER A 48 4.16 -11.49 7.99
CA SER A 48 5.35 -12.20 7.52
C SER A 48 4.94 -13.12 6.38
N SER A 49 5.74 -13.15 5.32
CA SER A 49 5.53 -14.01 4.16
C SER A 49 6.82 -14.76 3.83
N THR A 50 6.70 -16.06 3.57
CA THR A 50 7.81 -16.87 3.06
C THR A 50 8.15 -16.50 1.62
N LEU A 51 9.35 -16.82 1.15
CA LEU A 51 9.66 -16.62 -0.28
C LEU A 51 8.76 -17.49 -1.17
N ARG A 52 8.32 -18.66 -0.69
CA ARG A 52 7.32 -19.49 -1.38
C ARG A 52 6.00 -18.76 -1.59
N GLU A 53 5.48 -18.09 -0.56
CA GLU A 53 4.26 -17.27 -0.68
C GLU A 53 4.47 -16.04 -1.59
N LEU A 54 5.72 -15.62 -1.79
CA LEU A 54 6.13 -14.58 -2.74
C LEU A 54 6.45 -15.14 -4.14
N GLY A 55 6.17 -16.41 -4.39
CA GLY A 55 6.30 -17.06 -5.71
C GLY A 55 7.59 -17.83 -5.96
N MET A 56 8.44 -18.01 -4.94
CA MET A 56 9.65 -18.83 -5.01
C MET A 56 9.37 -20.26 -4.55
N ASP A 57 8.81 -21.08 -5.44
CA ASP A 57 8.35 -22.44 -5.11
C ASP A 57 9.46 -23.49 -4.87
N TYR A 58 10.72 -23.08 -4.92
CA TYR A 58 11.88 -23.97 -4.78
C TYR A 58 13.07 -23.20 -4.21
N GLU A 59 14.07 -23.94 -3.74
CA GLU A 59 15.35 -23.38 -3.29
C GLU A 59 16.02 -22.60 -4.44
N ILE A 60 16.38 -21.35 -4.19
CA ILE A 60 17.03 -20.51 -5.19
C ILE A 60 18.53 -20.83 -5.18
N THR A 61 19.06 -21.38 -6.28
CA THR A 61 20.51 -21.56 -6.44
C THR A 61 21.11 -20.41 -7.27
N LEU A 62 21.95 -19.60 -6.63
CA LEU A 62 22.81 -18.61 -7.27
C LEU A 62 24.07 -19.32 -7.76
N ARG A 63 24.35 -19.33 -9.07
CA ARG A 63 25.50 -20.03 -9.67
C ARG A 63 26.50 -19.08 -10.31
N GLY A 64 27.76 -19.52 -10.39
CA GLY A 64 28.84 -18.78 -11.04
C GLY A 64 29.29 -17.57 -10.23
N ILE A 65 30.07 -16.70 -10.86
CA ILE A 65 30.70 -15.54 -10.20
C ILE A 65 29.72 -14.43 -9.82
N GLN A 66 28.55 -14.34 -10.49
CA GLN A 66 27.59 -13.24 -10.35
C GLN A 66 26.11 -13.68 -10.29
N GLY A 67 25.84 -14.96 -9.99
CA GLY A 67 24.48 -15.50 -9.95
C GLY A 67 23.53 -14.67 -9.09
N SER A 68 22.35 -14.37 -9.61
CA SER A 68 21.38 -13.48 -8.96
C SER A 68 19.96 -14.00 -9.05
N ALA A 69 19.13 -13.65 -8.07
CA ALA A 69 17.70 -13.91 -8.08
C ALA A 69 16.93 -12.76 -7.43
N GLY A 70 15.75 -12.48 -7.98
CA GLY A 70 14.83 -11.46 -7.50
C GLY A 70 13.59 -12.06 -6.87
N VAL A 71 13.25 -11.61 -5.66
CA VAL A 71 11.99 -11.95 -4.99
C VAL A 71 11.08 -10.72 -4.99
N PRO A 72 9.96 -10.75 -5.73
CA PRO A 72 9.02 -9.65 -5.72
C PRO A 72 8.23 -9.64 -4.40
N PHE A 73 7.89 -8.45 -3.93
CA PHE A 73 6.91 -8.28 -2.88
C PHE A 73 6.17 -6.96 -3.08
N GLY A 74 4.95 -6.87 -2.56
CA GLY A 74 4.14 -5.66 -2.71
C GLY A 74 3.53 -5.22 -1.39
N VAL A 75 3.26 -3.92 -1.33
CA VAL A 75 2.63 -3.24 -0.20
C VAL A 75 1.36 -2.59 -0.71
N ARG A 76 0.30 -2.64 0.09
CA ARG A 76 -0.96 -2.04 -0.33
C ARG A 76 -0.85 -0.51 -0.37
N THR A 77 -1.62 0.10 -1.26
CA THR A 77 -1.69 1.56 -1.44
C THR A 77 -2.27 2.27 -0.22
N ASP A 78 -3.09 1.56 0.57
CA ASP A 78 -3.68 2.00 1.83
C ASP A 78 -2.82 1.62 3.06
N GLU A 79 -1.53 1.34 2.88
CA GLU A 79 -0.59 1.00 3.94
C GLU A 79 0.73 1.78 3.79
N ILE A 80 1.30 2.22 4.92
CA ILE A 80 2.67 2.74 5.00
C ILE A 80 3.54 1.71 5.70
N VAL A 81 4.74 1.44 5.18
CA VAL A 81 5.70 0.56 5.85
C VAL A 81 6.45 1.31 6.94
N ASP A 82 6.34 0.83 8.18
CA ASP A 82 7.08 1.35 9.34
C ASP A 82 8.39 0.59 9.57
N ALA A 83 8.40 -0.71 9.27
CA ALA A 83 9.58 -1.56 9.38
C ALA A 83 9.53 -2.73 8.39
N ALA A 84 10.70 -3.15 7.92
CA ALA A 84 10.84 -4.33 7.07
C ALA A 84 12.08 -5.12 7.47
N THR A 85 11.95 -6.44 7.58
CA THR A 85 13.05 -7.35 7.95
C THR A 85 13.02 -8.59 7.07
N LEU A 86 14.14 -8.89 6.41
CA LEU A 86 14.35 -10.16 5.71
C LEU A 86 15.08 -11.14 6.64
N HIS A 87 14.41 -12.22 7.01
CA HIS A 87 15.00 -13.38 7.68
C HIS A 87 15.49 -14.35 6.62
N LEU A 88 16.75 -14.20 6.21
CA LEU A 88 17.35 -14.98 5.14
C LEU A 88 17.94 -16.28 5.68
N LYS A 89 17.53 -17.41 5.12
CA LYS A 89 18.14 -18.73 5.33
C LYS A 89 18.91 -19.11 4.08
N TYR A 90 20.19 -19.44 4.25
CA TYR A 90 21.08 -19.67 3.12
C TYR A 90 22.22 -20.63 3.46
N SER A 91 22.85 -21.16 2.42
CA SER A 91 24.12 -21.88 2.50
C SER A 91 24.97 -21.53 1.29
N TYR A 92 26.28 -21.79 1.36
CA TYR A 92 27.19 -21.49 0.27
C TYR A 92 28.32 -22.50 0.18
N SER A 93 28.96 -22.52 -0.99
CA SER A 93 30.02 -23.48 -1.30
C SER A 93 31.26 -23.33 -0.40
N PRO A 94 31.81 -24.44 0.13
CA PRO A 94 33.12 -24.47 0.78
C PRO A 94 34.30 -24.05 -0.10
N ALA A 95 34.11 -23.95 -1.42
CA ALA A 95 35.15 -23.54 -2.35
C ALA A 95 35.28 -22.01 -2.51
N LEU A 96 34.35 -21.22 -1.96
CA LEU A 96 34.41 -19.76 -2.05
C LEU A 96 35.60 -19.21 -1.25
N LEU A 97 36.29 -18.24 -1.81
CA LEU A 97 37.34 -17.48 -1.14
C LEU A 97 36.72 -16.38 -0.27
N PRO A 98 36.84 -16.44 1.07
CA PRO A 98 36.16 -15.51 1.98
C PRO A 98 36.51 -14.03 1.78
N GLU A 99 37.71 -13.72 1.30
CA GLU A 99 38.19 -12.35 1.10
C GLU A 99 37.60 -11.68 -0.15
N LEU A 100 37.11 -12.47 -1.10
CA LEU A 100 36.62 -12.00 -2.41
C LEU A 100 35.14 -12.31 -2.61
N SER A 101 34.60 -13.26 -1.85
CA SER A 101 33.24 -13.77 -2.02
C SER A 101 32.30 -13.23 -0.95
N HIS A 102 31.07 -12.93 -1.36
CA HIS A 102 29.99 -12.50 -0.47
C HIS A 102 28.63 -12.67 -1.16
N ILE A 103 27.56 -12.70 -0.36
CA ILE A 103 26.20 -12.60 -0.87
C ILE A 103 25.71 -11.18 -0.62
N LYS A 104 25.46 -10.44 -1.71
CA LYS A 104 24.91 -9.09 -1.67
C LYS A 104 23.38 -9.17 -1.66
N VAL A 105 22.77 -8.46 -0.71
CA VAL A 105 21.32 -8.30 -0.61
C VAL A 105 20.99 -6.85 -0.94
N SER A 106 20.04 -6.66 -1.84
CA SER A 106 19.60 -5.34 -2.29
C SER A 106 18.08 -5.27 -2.36
N VAL A 107 17.52 -4.08 -2.15
CA VAL A 107 16.10 -3.79 -2.31
C VAL A 107 15.97 -2.65 -3.29
N ASN A 108 15.22 -2.86 -4.37
CA ASN A 108 14.99 -1.85 -5.41
C ASN A 108 16.30 -1.21 -5.93
N GLY A 109 17.35 -2.02 -6.07
CA GLY A 109 18.67 -1.60 -6.55
C GLY A 109 19.62 -1.04 -5.49
N VAL A 110 19.15 -0.80 -4.25
CA VAL A 110 19.99 -0.30 -3.16
C VAL A 110 20.48 -1.46 -2.30
N THR A 111 21.80 -1.54 -2.08
CA THR A 111 22.39 -2.58 -1.22
C THR A 111 22.03 -2.33 0.25
N VAL A 112 21.40 -3.34 0.87
CA VAL A 112 20.98 -3.30 2.28
C VAL A 112 21.87 -4.16 3.17
N ALA A 113 22.50 -5.20 2.62
CA ALA A 113 23.45 -6.03 3.36
C ALA A 113 24.47 -6.71 2.41
N SER A 114 25.62 -7.07 2.99
CA SER A 114 26.61 -7.94 2.38
C SER A 114 26.97 -9.03 3.38
N LEU A 115 26.61 -10.28 3.07
CA LEU A 115 26.81 -11.42 3.94
C LEU A 115 28.16 -12.08 3.61
N PRO A 116 29.08 -12.22 4.58
CA PRO A 116 30.37 -12.84 4.35
C PRO A 116 30.23 -14.34 4.12
N THR A 117 31.13 -14.91 3.32
CA THR A 117 31.20 -16.36 3.08
C THR A 117 32.48 -16.92 3.71
N ASP A 118 32.52 -16.98 5.04
CA ASP A 118 33.68 -17.48 5.78
C ASP A 118 33.87 -19.01 5.66
N GLY A 119 35.12 -19.48 5.79
CA GLY A 119 35.41 -20.91 5.66
C GLY A 119 34.87 -21.78 6.81
N ALA A 120 34.60 -21.21 7.99
CA ALA A 120 34.15 -21.97 9.17
C ALA A 120 32.68 -22.37 9.08
N ASN A 121 31.87 -21.57 8.39
CA ASN A 121 30.45 -21.75 8.20
C ASN A 121 30.06 -22.29 6.81
N ALA A 122 31.03 -22.40 5.90
CA ALA A 122 30.79 -22.90 4.55
C ALA A 122 30.19 -24.31 4.52
N GLY A 123 29.25 -24.53 3.61
CA GLY A 123 28.49 -25.79 3.47
C GLY A 123 27.45 -26.04 4.57
N LYS A 124 27.27 -25.15 5.55
CA LYS A 124 26.24 -25.26 6.58
C LYS A 124 25.02 -24.41 6.22
N ALA A 125 23.86 -24.78 6.76
CA ALA A 125 22.68 -23.92 6.74
C ALA A 125 22.84 -22.80 7.79
N LEU A 126 22.67 -21.56 7.36
CA LEU A 126 22.81 -20.35 8.15
C LEU A 126 21.54 -19.53 8.10
N SER A 127 21.43 -18.56 9.02
CA SER A 127 20.35 -17.59 9.02
C SER A 127 20.89 -16.20 9.33
N SER A 128 20.30 -15.17 8.74
CA SER A 128 20.67 -13.78 8.98
C SER A 128 19.44 -12.88 8.88
N ASP A 129 19.31 -12.00 9.87
CA ASP A 129 18.24 -11.01 9.91
C ASP A 129 18.77 -9.69 9.34
N ILE A 130 18.12 -9.21 8.28
CA ILE A 130 18.53 -8.03 7.53
C ILE A 130 17.41 -7.00 7.65
N ALA A 131 17.69 -5.93 8.39
CA ALA A 131 16.80 -4.78 8.47
C ALA A 131 16.82 -4.02 7.13
N ILE A 132 15.64 -3.70 6.62
CA ILE A 132 15.44 -2.95 5.38
C ILE A 132 14.89 -1.58 5.77
N ASP A 133 15.54 -0.49 5.31
CA ASP A 133 15.02 0.86 5.52
C ASP A 133 13.67 1.00 4.79
N PRO A 134 12.57 1.34 5.48
CA PRO A 134 11.24 1.46 4.87
C PRO A 134 11.19 2.46 3.70
N ARG A 135 12.10 3.44 3.67
CA ARG A 135 12.18 4.42 2.56
C ARG A 135 12.63 3.82 1.23
N LEU A 136 13.17 2.60 1.26
CA LEU A 136 13.50 1.84 0.05
C LEU A 136 12.29 1.11 -0.53
N VAL A 137 11.18 1.02 0.22
CA VAL A 137 9.96 0.31 -0.17
C VAL A 137 9.03 1.28 -0.90
N SER A 138 8.60 0.89 -2.09
CA SER A 138 7.62 1.55 -2.96
C SER A 138 6.43 0.63 -3.22
N ASP A 139 5.58 0.92 -4.20
CA ASP A 139 4.40 0.09 -4.51
C ASP A 139 4.80 -1.30 -5.05
N TYR A 140 5.74 -1.32 -6.00
CA TYR A 140 6.36 -2.53 -6.53
C TYR A 140 7.76 -2.67 -5.94
N ASN A 141 8.07 -3.83 -5.36
CA ASN A 141 9.37 -4.06 -4.74
C ASN A 141 9.99 -5.37 -5.15
N GLN A 142 11.31 -5.39 -5.09
CA GLN A 142 12.09 -6.60 -5.31
C GLN A 142 13.27 -6.64 -4.34
N VAL A 143 13.36 -7.73 -3.58
CA VAL A 143 14.59 -8.12 -2.91
C VAL A 143 15.46 -8.86 -3.93
N ASN A 144 16.65 -8.37 -4.21
CA ASN A 144 17.60 -9.04 -5.09
C ASN A 144 18.78 -9.60 -4.28
N LEU A 145 18.99 -10.89 -4.45
CA LEU A 145 20.05 -11.69 -3.84
C LEU A 145 21.08 -11.97 -4.93
N GLN A 146 22.35 -11.64 -4.69
CA GLN A 146 23.41 -11.85 -5.66
C GLN A 146 24.62 -12.48 -4.98
N LEU A 147 25.10 -13.59 -5.53
CA LEU A 147 26.40 -14.15 -5.19
C LEU A 147 27.46 -13.37 -5.96
N ILE A 148 28.44 -12.83 -5.24
CA ILE A 148 29.74 -12.49 -5.80
C ILE A 148 30.67 -13.61 -5.35
N GLY A 149 31.06 -14.50 -6.26
CA GLY A 149 31.75 -15.74 -5.92
C GLY A 149 33.07 -15.86 -6.65
N HIS A 150 34.14 -16.20 -5.92
CA HIS A 150 35.46 -16.48 -6.46
C HIS A 150 36.04 -17.70 -5.75
N TYR A 151 36.66 -18.64 -6.49
CA TYR A 151 37.27 -19.84 -5.89
C TYR A 151 38.81 -19.87 -6.00
N THR A 152 39.38 -18.98 -6.81
CA THR A 152 40.83 -18.81 -6.98
C THR A 152 41.18 -17.32 -7.12
N ARG A 153 42.44 -16.95 -6.85
CA ARG A 153 42.98 -15.60 -7.12
C ARG A 153 43.61 -15.49 -8.51
N ASP A 154 43.75 -16.61 -9.20
CA ASP A 154 44.27 -16.70 -10.56
C ASP A 154 43.14 -16.67 -11.59
N CYS A 155 43.43 -17.07 -12.83
CA CYS A 155 42.39 -17.28 -13.84
C CYS A 155 41.34 -18.29 -13.34
N GLU A 156 40.08 -17.88 -13.32
CA GLU A 156 38.94 -18.70 -12.89
C GLU A 156 37.97 -18.95 -14.06
N ASP A 157 37.25 -20.07 -13.99
CA ASP A 157 36.09 -20.31 -14.85
C ASP A 157 34.85 -19.66 -14.20
N PRO A 158 34.19 -18.69 -14.87
CA PRO A 158 33.08 -17.94 -14.29
C PRO A 158 31.86 -18.81 -13.94
N ASP A 159 31.72 -19.96 -14.58
CA ASP A 159 30.60 -20.90 -14.39
C ASP A 159 31.04 -22.20 -13.69
N HIS A 160 32.21 -22.19 -13.05
CA HIS A 160 32.73 -23.36 -12.36
C HIS A 160 31.71 -23.90 -11.35
N THR A 161 31.50 -25.22 -11.36
CA THR A 161 30.41 -25.87 -10.60
C THR A 161 30.51 -25.72 -9.08
N SER A 162 31.69 -25.35 -8.58
CA SER A 162 31.92 -25.04 -7.17
C SER A 162 31.46 -23.64 -6.76
N LEU A 163 31.07 -22.77 -7.69
CA LEU A 163 30.55 -21.43 -7.40
C LEU A 163 29.03 -21.50 -7.23
N TRP A 164 28.60 -21.62 -5.98
CA TRP A 164 27.18 -21.64 -5.67
C TRP A 164 26.87 -21.07 -4.27
N ALA A 165 25.67 -20.50 -4.17
CA ALA A 165 24.98 -20.20 -2.93
C ALA A 165 23.51 -20.57 -3.07
N ASN A 166 22.94 -21.16 -2.04
CA ASN A 166 21.55 -21.59 -2.00
C ASN A 166 20.77 -20.72 -1.02
N ILE A 167 19.56 -20.31 -1.40
CA ILE A 167 18.62 -19.58 -0.57
C ILE A 167 17.40 -20.45 -0.35
N ASP A 168 17.08 -20.70 0.91
CA ASP A 168 15.93 -21.51 1.29
C ASP A 168 14.63 -20.73 1.04
N ALA A 169 13.65 -21.39 0.44
CA ALA A 169 12.31 -20.82 0.19
C ALA A 169 11.53 -20.52 1.48
N ASP A 170 11.93 -21.13 2.61
CA ASP A 170 11.42 -20.86 3.95
C ASP A 170 12.05 -19.63 4.61
N SER A 171 12.88 -18.87 3.89
CA SER A 171 13.25 -17.51 4.30
C SER A 171 11.99 -16.63 4.32
N THR A 172 11.92 -15.65 5.21
CA THR A 172 10.71 -14.82 5.38
C THR A 172 11.01 -13.33 5.24
N LEU A 173 10.07 -12.60 4.65
CA LEU A 173 10.02 -11.15 4.64
C LEU A 173 8.91 -10.71 5.59
N SER A 174 9.29 -10.00 6.64
CA SER A 174 8.38 -9.43 7.64
C SER A 174 8.22 -7.93 7.38
N LEU A 175 6.98 -7.46 7.33
CA LEU A 175 6.61 -6.06 7.16
C LEU A 175 5.72 -5.64 8.33
N THR A 176 6.05 -4.50 8.93
CA THR A 176 5.17 -3.78 9.85
C THR A 176 4.63 -2.58 9.12
N THR A 177 3.30 -2.45 9.08
CA THR A 177 2.61 -1.41 8.32
C THR A 177 1.54 -0.71 9.14
N THR A 178 1.37 0.58 8.92
CA THR A 178 0.27 1.38 9.45
C THR A 178 -0.73 1.68 8.34
N PRO A 179 -2.04 1.42 8.54
CA PRO A 179 -3.05 1.68 7.52
C PRO A 179 -3.27 3.19 7.32
N VAL A 180 -3.66 3.56 6.10
CA VAL A 180 -3.96 4.93 5.68
C VAL A 180 -5.39 5.01 5.16
N ALA A 181 -6.18 5.91 5.73
CA ALA A 181 -7.53 6.17 5.24
C ALA A 181 -7.51 6.81 3.84
N LEU A 182 -7.96 6.06 2.83
CA LEU A 182 -8.17 6.60 1.49
C LEU A 182 -9.38 7.54 1.43
N ALA A 183 -9.41 8.43 0.44
CA ALA A 183 -10.58 9.25 0.17
C ALA A 183 -11.77 8.37 -0.28
N ASN A 184 -12.99 8.81 0.02
CA ASN A 184 -14.21 8.16 -0.47
C ASN A 184 -14.48 8.61 -1.92
N ASP A 185 -13.67 8.13 -2.85
CA ASP A 185 -13.76 8.50 -4.27
C ASP A 185 -13.87 7.25 -5.15
N LEU A 186 -14.92 7.21 -5.97
CA LEU A 186 -15.15 6.12 -6.92
C LEU A 186 -14.09 6.05 -8.01
N ALA A 187 -13.39 7.14 -8.30
CA ALA A 187 -12.27 7.15 -9.25
C ALA A 187 -11.09 6.28 -8.79
N LEU A 188 -11.02 5.95 -7.50
CA LEU A 188 -9.98 5.07 -6.95
C LEU A 188 -10.30 3.58 -7.11
N LEU A 189 -11.52 3.22 -7.54
CA LEU A 189 -11.89 1.82 -7.71
C LEU A 189 -10.90 1.13 -8.69
N PRO A 190 -10.44 -0.09 -8.35
CA PRO A 190 -11.00 -0.99 -7.33
C PRO A 190 -10.42 -0.85 -5.91
N LEU A 191 -9.56 0.13 -5.61
CA LEU A 191 -9.01 0.36 -4.27
C LEU A 191 -10.10 0.84 -3.29
N PRO A 192 -9.99 0.51 -1.99
CA PRO A 192 -9.07 -0.45 -1.37
C PRO A 192 -9.59 -1.91 -1.38
N PHE A 193 -10.73 -2.18 -2.03
CA PHE A 193 -11.39 -3.49 -2.05
C PHE A 193 -10.54 -4.56 -2.77
N PHE A 194 -9.79 -4.14 -3.79
CA PHE A 194 -8.76 -4.93 -4.43
C PHE A 194 -7.57 -4.03 -4.75
N ASP A 195 -6.38 -4.50 -4.38
CA ASP A 195 -5.11 -3.85 -4.70
C ASP A 195 -4.21 -4.84 -5.45
N THR A 196 -3.67 -4.43 -6.60
CA THR A 196 -2.77 -5.25 -7.42
C THR A 196 -1.42 -5.54 -6.76
N HIS A 197 -1.01 -4.71 -5.80
CA HIS A 197 0.25 -4.86 -5.07
C HIS A 197 0.12 -5.82 -3.87
N ASP A 198 -1.09 -6.14 -3.43
CA ASP A 198 -1.29 -7.20 -2.46
C ASP A 198 -1.11 -8.55 -3.18
N THR A 199 -0.28 -9.45 -2.68
CA THR A 199 -0.05 -10.78 -3.29
C THR A 199 -0.91 -11.88 -2.66
N ARG A 200 -1.58 -11.61 -1.54
CA ARG A 200 -2.40 -12.59 -0.81
C ARG A 200 -3.70 -12.91 -1.54
N LYS A 201 -4.30 -14.06 -1.29
CA LYS A 201 -5.66 -14.36 -1.77
C LYS A 201 -6.63 -13.23 -1.37
N LEU A 202 -7.48 -12.79 -2.30
CA LEU A 202 -8.49 -11.78 -2.00
C LEU A 202 -9.57 -12.37 -1.08
N GLU A 203 -9.75 -11.78 0.10
CA GLU A 203 -10.85 -12.08 1.02
C GLU A 203 -11.69 -10.80 1.16
N LEU A 204 -12.84 -10.74 0.48
CA LEU A 204 -13.68 -9.55 0.43
C LEU A 204 -15.10 -9.87 0.92
N PRO A 205 -15.45 -9.52 2.17
CA PRO A 205 -16.76 -9.79 2.73
C PRO A 205 -17.91 -9.09 1.98
N PHE A 206 -19.02 -9.81 1.80
CA PHE A 206 -20.28 -9.31 1.28
C PHE A 206 -21.31 -9.28 2.42
N TYR A 207 -21.89 -8.11 2.66
CA TYR A 207 -22.90 -7.90 3.68
C TYR A 207 -24.27 -7.62 3.07
N PHE A 208 -25.26 -8.37 3.52
CA PHE A 208 -26.67 -8.18 3.20
C PHE A 208 -27.45 -7.84 4.48
N PRO A 209 -27.99 -6.63 4.63
CA PRO A 209 -28.73 -6.22 5.85
C PRO A 209 -29.97 -7.07 6.17
N GLN A 210 -30.50 -7.73 5.17
CA GLN A 210 -31.60 -8.69 5.28
C GLN A 210 -31.27 -9.92 4.44
N ARG A 211 -32.04 -10.99 4.61
CA ARG A 211 -31.89 -12.19 3.78
C ARG A 211 -32.08 -11.81 2.30
N PRO A 212 -31.07 -11.99 1.43
CA PRO A 212 -31.16 -11.57 0.05
C PRO A 212 -32.11 -12.48 -0.73
N ASP A 213 -32.88 -11.89 -1.64
CA ASP A 213 -33.63 -12.61 -2.66
C ASP A 213 -32.73 -12.96 -3.86
N LEU A 214 -33.27 -13.68 -4.84
CA LEU A 214 -32.51 -14.12 -6.01
C LEU A 214 -31.97 -12.94 -6.83
N ASP A 215 -32.71 -11.85 -6.93
CA ASP A 215 -32.29 -10.69 -7.71
C ASP A 215 -31.15 -9.93 -7.01
N THR A 216 -31.20 -9.82 -5.68
CA THR A 216 -30.10 -9.26 -4.88
C THR A 216 -28.86 -10.14 -4.98
N LEU A 217 -29.02 -11.48 -4.96
CA LEU A 217 -27.92 -12.42 -5.19
C LEU A 217 -27.36 -12.34 -6.61
N GLN A 218 -28.18 -12.04 -7.61
CA GLN A 218 -27.71 -11.80 -8.97
C GLN A 218 -26.83 -10.56 -9.04
N ALA A 219 -27.25 -9.45 -8.43
CA ALA A 219 -26.43 -8.24 -8.32
C ALA A 219 -25.10 -8.53 -7.62
N ALA A 220 -25.12 -9.29 -6.52
CA ALA A 220 -23.92 -9.73 -5.82
C ALA A 220 -23.00 -10.58 -6.72
N GLY A 221 -23.58 -11.50 -7.48
CA GLY A 221 -22.86 -12.35 -8.43
C GLY A 221 -22.12 -11.54 -9.50
N ILE A 222 -22.69 -10.44 -9.97
CA ILE A 222 -22.03 -9.52 -10.92
C ILE A 222 -20.79 -8.89 -10.28
N VAL A 223 -20.94 -8.30 -9.09
CA VAL A 223 -19.84 -7.63 -8.38
C VAL A 223 -18.74 -8.62 -7.99
N SER A 224 -19.10 -9.79 -7.45
CA SER A 224 -18.13 -10.83 -7.10
C SER A 224 -17.42 -11.38 -8.34
N SER A 225 -18.10 -11.44 -9.49
CA SER A 225 -17.47 -11.86 -10.75
C SER A 225 -16.43 -10.85 -11.20
N TRP A 226 -16.72 -9.55 -11.14
CA TRP A 226 -15.75 -8.49 -11.44
C TRP A 226 -14.49 -8.60 -10.56
N PHE A 227 -14.64 -8.62 -9.23
CA PHE A 227 -13.49 -8.83 -8.33
C PHE A 227 -12.79 -10.17 -8.56
N GLY A 228 -13.53 -11.22 -8.89
CA GLY A 228 -12.98 -12.52 -9.26
C GLY A 228 -12.11 -12.46 -10.51
N THR A 229 -12.47 -11.66 -11.51
CA THR A 229 -11.63 -11.46 -12.70
C THR A 229 -10.33 -10.73 -12.37
N LEU A 230 -10.39 -9.74 -11.46
CA LEU A 230 -9.21 -8.98 -11.02
C LEU A 230 -8.24 -9.85 -10.19
N ALA A 231 -8.77 -10.71 -9.33
CA ALA A 231 -7.99 -11.57 -8.43
C ALA A 231 -7.71 -12.98 -8.96
N GLY A 232 -8.07 -13.28 -10.22
CA GLY A 232 -8.06 -14.63 -10.77
C GLY A 232 -6.72 -15.38 -10.65
N TYR A 233 -5.60 -14.66 -10.67
CA TYR A 233 -4.24 -15.25 -10.59
C TYR A 233 -3.84 -15.75 -9.19
N ARG A 234 -4.48 -15.24 -8.13
CA ARG A 234 -4.19 -15.56 -6.70
C ARG A 234 -5.40 -16.13 -5.94
N GLY A 235 -6.55 -16.18 -6.61
CA GLY A 235 -7.81 -16.62 -6.05
C GLY A 235 -8.53 -15.53 -5.22
N ALA A 236 -9.83 -15.74 -5.05
CA ALA A 236 -10.70 -14.88 -4.26
C ALA A 236 -11.69 -15.70 -3.44
N ALA A 237 -12.11 -15.17 -2.30
CA ALA A 237 -13.27 -15.63 -1.55
C ALA A 237 -14.07 -14.43 -1.07
N PHE A 238 -15.38 -14.65 -1.00
CA PHE A 238 -16.36 -13.63 -0.69
C PHE A 238 -17.23 -14.10 0.49
N PRO A 239 -16.72 -14.02 1.73
CA PRO A 239 -17.50 -14.41 2.91
C PRO A 239 -18.81 -13.60 2.99
N VAL A 240 -19.93 -14.27 3.27
CA VAL A 240 -21.24 -13.62 3.31
C VAL A 240 -21.73 -13.48 4.75
N SER A 241 -22.22 -12.30 5.12
CA SER A 241 -22.83 -12.01 6.41
C SER A 241 -24.19 -11.36 6.27
N THR A 242 -25.13 -11.74 7.14
CA THR A 242 -26.40 -11.03 7.37
C THR A 242 -26.55 -10.53 8.80
N SER A 243 -25.63 -10.88 9.70
CA SER A 243 -25.70 -10.55 11.13
C SER A 243 -25.12 -9.18 11.45
N GLY A 244 -24.27 -8.65 10.57
CA GLY A 244 -23.66 -7.33 10.72
C GLY A 244 -22.49 -7.13 9.75
N LEU A 245 -22.04 -5.88 9.67
CA LEU A 245 -20.82 -5.49 8.98
C LEU A 245 -19.59 -6.12 9.68
N PRO A 246 -18.50 -6.39 8.93
CA PRO A 246 -17.25 -6.76 9.56
C PRO A 246 -16.75 -5.62 10.44
N ALA A 247 -16.26 -5.99 11.64
CA ALA A 247 -15.78 -5.02 12.62
C ALA A 247 -14.59 -4.18 12.10
N THR A 248 -13.79 -4.74 11.19
CA THR A 248 -12.64 -4.06 10.57
C THR A 248 -12.52 -4.37 9.09
N GLY A 249 -11.76 -3.54 8.37
CA GLY A 249 -11.44 -3.73 6.97
C GLY A 249 -12.56 -3.37 6.01
N ASN A 250 -12.41 -3.87 4.78
CA ASN A 250 -13.25 -3.49 3.65
C ASN A 250 -14.39 -4.50 3.43
N ALA A 251 -15.54 -4.02 2.94
CA ALA A 251 -16.66 -4.90 2.58
C ALA A 251 -17.50 -4.34 1.43
N VAL A 252 -18.21 -5.23 0.74
CA VAL A 252 -19.26 -4.87 -0.22
C VAL A 252 -20.60 -4.98 0.49
N VAL A 253 -21.41 -3.91 0.44
CA VAL A 253 -22.75 -3.85 1.00
C VAL A 253 -23.74 -3.80 -0.15
N ILE A 254 -24.68 -4.74 -0.18
CA ILE A 254 -25.70 -4.81 -1.23
C ILE A 254 -27.07 -4.75 -0.57
N ALA A 255 -27.80 -3.68 -0.84
CA ALA A 255 -29.06 -3.41 -0.14
C ALA A 255 -30.00 -2.51 -0.95
N THR A 256 -31.31 -2.75 -0.83
CA THR A 256 -32.28 -1.76 -1.27
C THR A 256 -32.33 -0.59 -0.29
N ALA A 257 -32.80 0.57 -0.75
CA ALA A 257 -32.96 1.77 0.08
C ALA A 257 -33.81 1.52 1.35
N ALA A 258 -34.79 0.61 1.27
CA ALA A 258 -35.64 0.23 2.41
C ALA A 258 -34.96 -0.69 3.43
N ALA A 259 -33.94 -1.43 3.02
CA ALA A 259 -33.23 -2.40 3.86
C ALA A 259 -31.87 -1.89 4.35
N LEU A 260 -31.41 -0.74 3.85
CA LEU A 260 -30.14 -0.15 4.26
C LEU A 260 -30.17 0.20 5.76
N PRO A 261 -29.18 -0.24 6.57
CA PRO A 261 -29.10 0.13 7.97
C PRO A 261 -29.03 1.66 8.14
N PRO A 262 -29.70 2.22 9.17
CA PRO A 262 -29.70 3.66 9.41
C PRO A 262 -28.29 4.25 9.56
N GLU A 263 -27.33 3.50 10.11
CA GLU A 263 -25.93 3.94 10.23
C GLU A 263 -25.24 4.22 8.88
N LEU A 264 -25.66 3.55 7.80
CA LEU A 264 -25.12 3.74 6.46
C LEU A 264 -25.96 4.74 5.64
N GLY A 265 -27.21 4.96 6.04
CA GLY A 265 -28.15 5.83 5.35
C GLY A 265 -27.85 7.34 5.50
N ALA A 266 -28.72 8.15 4.89
CA ALA A 266 -28.48 9.58 4.72
C ALA A 266 -28.38 10.40 6.00
N ALA A 267 -29.01 9.95 7.09
CA ALA A 267 -29.03 10.67 8.35
C ALA A 267 -27.71 10.57 9.13
N SER A 268 -26.97 9.46 8.97
CA SER A 268 -25.82 9.12 9.83
C SER A 268 -24.55 8.77 9.04
N GLY A 269 -24.68 8.21 7.84
CA GLY A 269 -23.55 7.77 7.01
C GLY A 269 -23.06 8.82 6.01
N GLY A 270 -23.76 9.95 5.85
CA GLY A 270 -23.41 10.99 4.89
C GLY A 270 -23.71 10.64 3.41
N LEU A 271 -24.48 9.58 3.17
CA LEU A 271 -24.97 9.21 1.84
C LEU A 271 -26.13 10.12 1.41
N PRO A 272 -26.22 10.61 0.16
CA PRO A 272 -27.47 11.18 -0.33
C PRO A 272 -28.61 10.15 -0.29
N ALA A 273 -29.86 10.63 -0.23
CA ALA A 273 -31.00 9.74 -0.33
C ALA A 273 -30.97 8.95 -1.65
N VAL A 274 -31.14 7.62 -1.55
CA VAL A 274 -31.06 6.71 -2.70
C VAL A 274 -32.31 6.86 -3.56
N HIS A 275 -32.19 7.64 -4.64
CA HIS A 275 -33.29 7.93 -5.57
C HIS A 275 -33.25 7.08 -6.86
N GLY A 276 -32.21 6.26 -7.04
CA GLY A 276 -32.01 5.40 -8.21
C GLY A 276 -30.86 4.41 -8.01
N PRO A 277 -30.39 3.74 -9.08
CA PRO A 277 -29.18 2.92 -9.06
C PRO A 277 -28.00 3.74 -8.53
N THR A 278 -27.38 3.28 -7.45
CA THR A 278 -26.37 4.06 -6.74
C THR A 278 -25.19 3.16 -6.38
N VAL A 279 -23.99 3.59 -6.76
CA VAL A 279 -22.73 3.06 -6.24
C VAL A 279 -22.09 4.14 -5.39
N ALA A 280 -21.62 3.80 -4.20
CA ALA A 280 -20.95 4.75 -3.32
C ALA A 280 -19.86 4.08 -2.50
N VAL A 281 -18.89 4.88 -2.05
CA VAL A 281 -17.87 4.47 -1.09
C VAL A 281 -18.08 5.25 0.20
N GLN A 282 -18.10 4.57 1.33
CA GLN A 282 -18.15 5.17 2.67
C GLN A 282 -17.08 4.57 3.58
N PRO A 283 -16.71 5.24 4.67
CA PRO A 283 -15.91 4.63 5.72
C PRO A 283 -16.66 3.46 6.37
N ASN A 284 -15.95 2.43 6.80
CA ASN A 284 -16.52 1.41 7.68
C ASN A 284 -16.77 2.03 9.06
N PRO A 285 -18.00 2.03 9.60
CA PRO A 285 -18.28 2.58 10.93
C PRO A 285 -17.47 1.94 12.07
N GLY A 286 -17.04 0.69 11.90
CA GLY A 286 -16.19 -0.02 12.87
C GLY A 286 -14.69 0.22 12.70
N ASP A 287 -14.26 0.76 11.57
CA ASP A 287 -12.85 0.95 11.22
C ASP A 287 -12.65 2.17 10.30
N PRO A 288 -12.09 3.28 10.82
CA PRO A 288 -11.85 4.50 10.05
C PRO A 288 -10.98 4.32 8.79
N ASN A 289 -10.13 3.29 8.77
CA ASN A 289 -9.27 2.98 7.61
C ASN A 289 -9.95 2.00 6.64
N GLY A 290 -10.93 1.23 7.11
CA GLY A 290 -11.76 0.36 6.30
C GLY A 290 -12.80 1.13 5.48
N LYS A 291 -13.20 0.56 4.34
CA LYS A 291 -14.20 1.13 3.42
C LYS A 291 -15.33 0.16 3.12
N LEU A 292 -16.49 0.72 2.82
CA LEU A 292 -17.66 -0.01 2.36
C LEU A 292 -17.96 0.40 0.91
N LEU A 293 -18.04 -0.58 0.02
CA LEU A 293 -18.54 -0.40 -1.35
C LEU A 293 -20.04 -0.68 -1.32
N LEU A 294 -20.84 0.36 -1.46
CA LEU A 294 -22.29 0.29 -1.40
C LEU A 294 -22.84 0.16 -2.80
N VAL A 295 -23.56 -0.92 -3.05
CA VAL A 295 -24.31 -1.18 -4.28
C VAL A 295 -25.79 -1.14 -3.92
N LEU A 296 -26.44 -0.05 -4.27
CA LEU A 296 -27.75 0.33 -3.77
C LEU A 296 -28.75 0.59 -4.91
N GLY A 297 -30.02 0.44 -4.59
CA GLY A 297 -31.12 0.77 -5.48
C GLY A 297 -32.45 0.80 -4.73
N ARG A 298 -33.51 1.33 -5.35
CA ARG A 298 -34.86 1.28 -4.78
C ARG A 298 -35.48 -0.10 -4.88
N ASN A 299 -35.04 -0.88 -5.87
CA ASN A 299 -35.53 -2.21 -6.19
C ASN A 299 -34.41 -3.08 -6.80
N ALA A 300 -34.75 -4.34 -7.10
CA ALA A 300 -33.88 -5.34 -7.71
C ALA A 300 -33.27 -4.90 -9.06
N GLU A 301 -34.05 -4.24 -9.91
CA GLU A 301 -33.58 -3.79 -11.23
C GLU A 301 -32.48 -2.74 -11.09
N GLU A 302 -32.67 -1.78 -10.20
CA GLU A 302 -31.69 -0.73 -9.93
C GLU A 302 -30.44 -1.28 -9.24
N LEU A 303 -30.58 -2.27 -8.37
CA LEU A 303 -29.43 -2.97 -7.78
C LEU A 303 -28.57 -3.64 -8.85
N ARG A 304 -29.20 -4.35 -9.79
CA ARG A 304 -28.50 -4.97 -10.92
C ARG A 304 -27.84 -3.91 -11.80
N GLN A 305 -28.50 -2.79 -12.06
CA GLN A 305 -27.93 -1.69 -12.84
C GLN A 305 -26.71 -1.06 -12.14
N ALA A 306 -26.78 -0.84 -10.83
CA ALA A 306 -25.65 -0.35 -10.04
C ALA A 306 -24.47 -1.34 -10.07
N ALA A 307 -24.75 -2.64 -9.89
CA ALA A 307 -23.73 -3.69 -9.97
C ALA A 307 -23.06 -3.79 -11.35
N THR A 308 -23.81 -3.57 -12.44
CA THR A 308 -23.29 -3.65 -13.82
C THR A 308 -22.47 -2.41 -14.21
N ALA A 309 -22.55 -1.33 -13.44
CA ALA A 309 -21.78 -0.11 -13.70
C ALA A 309 -20.33 -0.18 -13.17
N LEU A 310 -19.99 -1.24 -12.44
CA LEU A 310 -18.66 -1.53 -11.89
C LEU A 310 -17.77 -2.28 -12.90
#